data_AF-A0A8R7UW34-F1
#
_entry.id   AF-A0A8R7UW34-F1
#
_cell.length_a   1.000
_cell.length_b   1.000
_cell.length_c   1.000
_cell.angle_alpha   90.00
_cell.angle_beta   90.00
_cell.angle_gamma   90.00
#
_symmetry.space_group_name_H-M   'P 1'
#
loop_
_entity.id
_entity.type
_entity.pdbx_description
1 polymer ?
#
loop_
_entity_poly.entity_id
_entity_poly.type
_entity_poly.pdbx_seq_one_letter_code
_entity_poly.pdbx_strand_id
1 'polypeptide(L)'
;MEAAADDLLAALSSPSSRAGLHSRFAAYLQPFSPHLPAANPNPKPPPKGATKQSKQQQQPPPPPPDAAALRPLAKRFLPFLCRALQILPPLLCPNPSAGGDAAGLDELLEIYGLTLDCLAAISTCLAGKPYSVLLQRGRFVCCLESRGHYARAEAEAAATLDALRCALSPPTAAKPSRGAASVAPLLPEPGIAGEAGADPEVTTLAVELTVCLANCASKGKVKEDACYERVRNLVEQLRPWLR
;
A
#
# COMPACT_ATOMS: atom_id res chain seq x y z
N MET A 1 -6.30 23.15 -13.62
CA MET A 1 -5.78 21.94 -12.95
C MET A 1 -6.78 21.43 -11.93
N GLU A 2 -7.24 22.28 -11.01
CA GLU A 2 -8.31 21.97 -10.05
C GLU A 2 -9.61 21.52 -10.73
N ALA A 3 -10.04 22.23 -11.80
CA ALA A 3 -11.18 21.81 -12.61
C ALA A 3 -11.03 20.41 -13.26
N ALA A 4 -9.80 19.97 -13.58
CA ALA A 4 -9.56 18.63 -14.09
C ALA A 4 -9.60 17.57 -12.97
N ALA A 5 -9.19 17.94 -11.76
CA ALA A 5 -9.27 17.08 -10.59
C ALA A 5 -10.74 16.82 -10.21
N ASP A 6 -11.57 17.87 -10.15
CA ASP A 6 -12.99 17.75 -9.82
C ASP A 6 -13.77 16.99 -10.89
N ASP A 7 -13.46 17.20 -12.17
CA ASP A 7 -14.04 16.45 -13.29
C ASP A 7 -13.73 14.94 -13.20
N LEU A 8 -12.49 14.57 -12.85
CA LEU A 8 -12.11 13.17 -12.63
C LEU A 8 -12.84 12.54 -11.44
N LEU A 9 -12.98 13.27 -10.34
CA LEU A 9 -13.70 12.80 -9.16
C LEU A 9 -15.21 12.67 -9.41
N ALA A 10 -15.78 13.59 -10.20
CA ALA A 10 -17.17 13.50 -10.64
C ALA A 10 -17.37 12.28 -11.56
N ALA A 11 -16.42 12.01 -12.45
CA ALA A 11 -16.47 10.85 -13.34
C ALA A 11 -16.41 9.51 -12.59
N LEU A 12 -15.68 9.40 -11.47
CA LEU A 12 -15.73 8.20 -10.60
C LEU A 12 -17.16 7.88 -10.13
N SER A 13 -17.89 8.93 -9.75
CA SER A 13 -19.26 8.85 -9.23
C SER A 13 -20.31 8.62 -10.33
N SER A 14 -19.96 8.76 -11.61
CA SER A 14 -20.88 8.64 -12.74
C SER A 14 -20.59 7.37 -13.57
N PRO A 15 -21.45 6.33 -13.52
CA PRO A 15 -21.22 5.08 -14.26
C PRO A 15 -21.08 5.26 -15.77
N SER A 16 -21.79 6.24 -16.36
CA SER A 16 -21.76 6.54 -17.80
C SER A 16 -20.45 7.20 -18.27
N SER A 17 -19.63 7.69 -17.34
CA SER A 17 -18.39 8.41 -17.63
C SER A 17 -17.13 7.59 -17.34
N ARG A 18 -17.28 6.28 -17.09
CA ARG A 18 -16.18 5.40 -16.66
C ARG A 18 -15.31 4.89 -17.80
N ALA A 19 -15.82 4.80 -19.02
CA ALA A 19 -15.05 4.32 -20.15
C ALA A 19 -13.77 5.17 -20.37
N GLY A 20 -12.60 4.53 -20.27
CA GLY A 20 -11.31 5.18 -20.45
C GLY A 20 -10.92 6.13 -19.30
N LEU A 21 -11.62 6.06 -18.16
CA LEU A 21 -11.34 6.86 -16.98
C LEU A 21 -9.95 6.56 -16.42
N HIS A 22 -9.48 5.31 -16.47
CA HIS A 22 -8.13 4.96 -16.03
C HIS A 22 -7.07 5.73 -16.84
N SER A 23 -7.24 5.85 -18.16
CA SER A 23 -6.31 6.63 -19.00
C SER A 23 -6.26 8.11 -18.60
N ARG A 24 -7.40 8.70 -18.23
CA ARG A 24 -7.50 10.10 -17.77
C ARG A 24 -6.85 10.28 -16.40
N PHE A 25 -7.03 9.33 -15.49
CA PHE A 25 -6.34 9.29 -14.19
C PHE A 25 -4.82 9.17 -14.37
N ALA A 26 -4.37 8.24 -15.21
CA ALA A 26 -2.96 8.05 -15.52
C ALA A 26 -2.32 9.32 -16.12
N ALA A 27 -3.02 9.99 -17.03
CA ALA A 27 -2.56 11.27 -17.60
C ALA A 27 -2.48 12.38 -16.54
N TYR A 28 -3.46 12.48 -15.64
CA TYR A 28 -3.45 13.47 -14.56
C TYR A 28 -2.36 13.21 -13.51
N LEU A 29 -2.10 11.94 -13.21
CA LEU A 29 -1.09 11.48 -12.25
C LEU A 29 0.29 11.23 -12.88
N GLN A 30 0.46 11.54 -14.18
CA GLN A 30 1.73 11.42 -14.90
C GLN A 30 2.94 12.03 -14.15
N PRO A 31 2.82 13.14 -13.40
CA PRO A 31 3.95 13.66 -12.62
C PRO A 31 4.54 12.69 -11.59
N PHE A 32 3.80 11.65 -11.19
CA PHE A 32 4.30 10.60 -10.30
C PHE A 32 5.10 9.52 -11.04
N SER A 33 4.98 9.39 -12.36
CA SER A 33 5.54 8.27 -13.13
C SER A 33 7.01 7.94 -12.78
N PRO A 34 7.94 8.89 -12.62
CA PRO A 34 9.34 8.58 -12.29
C PRO A 34 9.54 7.91 -10.90
N HIS A 35 8.54 8.00 -10.04
CA HIS A 35 8.58 7.55 -8.65
C HIS A 35 7.75 6.28 -8.41
N LEU A 36 7.05 5.76 -9.44
CA LEU A 36 6.24 4.55 -9.32
C LEU A 36 7.08 3.30 -9.63
N PRO A 37 6.85 2.17 -8.93
CA PRO A 37 7.61 0.93 -9.11
C PRO A 37 7.64 0.40 -10.56
N ALA A 38 6.57 0.66 -11.34
CA ALA A 38 6.45 0.22 -12.72
C ALA A 38 7.32 0.99 -13.74
N ALA A 39 7.98 2.08 -13.33
CA ALA A 39 8.72 2.96 -14.25
C ALA A 39 10.25 2.78 -14.24
N ASN A 40 10.82 1.89 -13.41
CA ASN A 40 12.28 1.78 -13.29
C ASN A 40 12.77 0.33 -13.17
N PRO A 41 13.19 -0.31 -14.28
CA PRO A 41 13.93 -1.57 -14.23
C PRO A 41 15.41 -1.40 -13.83
N ASN A 42 15.86 -0.22 -13.39
CA ASN A 42 17.27 -0.01 -13.08
C ASN A 42 17.53 1.08 -12.01
N PRO A 43 17.85 0.72 -10.75
CA PRO A 43 18.49 1.66 -9.84
C PRO A 43 19.95 1.81 -10.29
N LYS A 44 20.21 2.81 -11.13
CA LYS A 44 21.58 3.16 -11.52
C LYS A 44 22.34 3.61 -10.26
N PRO A 45 23.42 2.93 -9.82
CA PRO A 45 24.16 3.36 -8.65
C PRO A 45 24.84 4.71 -8.93
N PRO A 46 24.91 5.62 -7.94
CA PRO A 46 25.55 6.92 -8.12
C PRO A 46 27.05 6.75 -8.40
N PRO A 47 27.64 7.59 -9.27
CA PRO A 47 29.07 7.52 -9.57
C PRO A 47 29.90 7.99 -8.37
N LYS A 48 30.90 7.18 -8.01
CA LYS A 48 31.92 7.53 -7.01
C LYS A 48 32.85 8.60 -7.59
N GLY A 49 32.77 9.83 -7.06
CA GLY A 49 33.74 10.90 -7.29
C GLY A 49 34.40 11.32 -5.97
N ALA A 50 35.73 11.35 -5.96
CA ALA A 50 36.58 11.47 -4.80
C ALA A 50 36.89 12.93 -4.36
N THR A 51 36.85 13.15 -3.03
CA THR A 51 37.70 13.98 -2.14
C THR A 51 37.99 15.48 -2.44
N LYS A 52 37.53 16.40 -1.56
CA LYS A 52 38.36 17.18 -0.59
C LYS A 52 37.55 18.25 0.22
N GLN A 53 37.82 18.25 1.54
CA GLN A 53 37.67 19.22 2.65
C GLN A 53 37.31 20.69 2.28
N SER A 54 36.56 21.52 3.03
CA SER A 54 36.40 21.71 4.50
C SER A 54 35.32 22.78 4.82
N LYS A 55 34.93 22.85 6.12
CA LYS A 55 34.33 23.98 6.89
C LYS A 55 32.80 24.04 7.12
N GLN A 56 32.42 23.56 8.32
CA GLN A 56 31.38 24.06 9.25
C GLN A 56 30.27 24.98 8.72
N GLN A 57 29.04 24.46 8.70
CA GLN A 57 27.87 25.14 9.26
C GLN A 57 26.80 24.10 9.61
N GLN A 58 26.30 24.14 10.84
CA GLN A 58 25.19 23.33 11.33
C GLN A 58 23.94 23.70 10.53
N GLN A 59 23.60 22.84 9.57
CA GLN A 59 22.32 22.86 8.87
C GLN A 59 21.60 21.56 9.27
N PRO A 60 20.29 21.59 9.58
CA PRO A 60 19.52 20.36 9.78
C PRO A 60 19.71 19.46 8.56
N PRO A 61 19.79 18.12 8.75
CA PRO A 61 20.18 17.21 7.68
C PRO A 61 19.28 17.45 6.46
N PRO A 62 19.86 17.70 5.28
CA PRO A 62 19.06 17.91 4.09
C PRO A 62 18.18 16.68 3.91
N PRO A 63 16.90 16.89 3.58
CA PRO A 63 16.02 15.76 3.29
C PRO A 63 16.66 14.92 2.19
N PRO A 64 16.51 13.58 2.23
CA PRO A 64 17.03 12.72 1.18
C PRO A 64 16.59 13.29 -0.18
N PRO A 65 17.46 13.28 -1.20
CA PRO A 65 17.26 13.97 -2.47
C PRO A 65 15.87 13.69 -3.11
N ASP A 66 15.28 12.55 -2.82
CA ASP A 66 13.94 12.15 -3.27
C ASP A 66 12.79 12.94 -2.60
N ALA A 67 12.90 13.24 -1.30
CA ALA A 67 11.86 13.96 -0.57
C ALA A 67 11.74 15.43 -1.02
N ALA A 68 12.83 16.05 -1.48
CA ALA A 68 12.77 17.39 -2.05
C ALA A 68 11.96 17.44 -3.37
N ALA A 69 12.09 16.43 -4.22
CA ALA A 69 11.34 16.30 -5.47
C ALA A 69 9.87 15.94 -5.23
N LEU A 70 9.56 15.18 -4.18
CA LEU A 70 8.21 14.70 -3.88
C LEU A 70 7.34 15.72 -3.13
N ARG A 71 7.92 16.66 -2.37
CA ARG A 71 7.14 17.68 -1.63
C ARG A 71 6.20 18.54 -2.49
N PRO A 72 6.63 19.06 -3.65
CA PRO A 72 5.71 19.78 -4.55
C PRO A 72 4.55 18.91 -5.02
N LEU A 73 4.80 17.63 -5.30
CA LEU A 73 3.76 16.67 -5.67
C LEU A 73 2.81 16.42 -4.51
N ALA A 74 3.33 16.20 -3.30
CA ALA A 74 2.53 16.02 -2.10
C ALA A 74 1.59 17.21 -1.86
N LYS A 75 2.13 18.44 -1.88
CA LYS A 75 1.35 19.66 -1.70
C LYS A 75 0.24 19.81 -2.74
N ARG A 76 0.54 19.46 -3.99
CA ARG A 76 -0.38 19.64 -5.12
C ARG A 76 -1.46 18.57 -5.20
N PHE A 77 -1.12 17.30 -4.97
CA PHE A 77 -1.99 16.17 -5.28
C PHE A 77 -2.62 15.50 -4.08
N LEU A 78 -2.11 15.72 -2.86
CA LEU A 78 -2.67 15.08 -1.66
C LEU A 78 -4.18 15.28 -1.49
N PRO A 79 -4.77 16.49 -1.68
CA PRO A 79 -6.21 16.66 -1.54
C PRO A 79 -7.01 15.79 -2.52
N PHE A 80 -6.54 15.69 -3.77
CA PHE A 80 -7.14 14.85 -4.80
C PHE A 80 -7.02 13.36 -4.45
N LEU A 81 -5.83 12.90 -4.06
CA LEU A 81 -5.60 11.50 -3.70
C LEU A 81 -6.48 11.08 -2.52
N CYS A 82 -6.54 11.89 -1.47
CA CYS A 82 -7.40 11.63 -0.32
C CYS A 82 -8.88 11.53 -0.72
N ARG A 83 -9.36 12.42 -1.58
CA ARG A 83 -10.76 12.42 -2.02
C ARG A 83 -11.07 11.24 -2.94
N ALA A 84 -10.16 10.87 -3.84
CA ALA A 84 -10.31 9.66 -4.66
C ALA A 84 -10.38 8.39 -3.79
N LEU A 85 -9.51 8.28 -2.79
CA LEU A 85 -9.47 7.14 -1.85
C LEU A 85 -10.70 7.05 -0.93
N GLN A 86 -11.42 8.15 -0.73
CA GLN A 86 -12.72 8.13 -0.03
C GLN A 86 -13.85 7.62 -0.95
N ILE A 87 -13.78 7.91 -2.25
CA ILE A 87 -14.82 7.57 -3.22
C ILE A 87 -14.68 6.13 -3.73
N LEU A 88 -13.46 5.64 -3.95
CA LEU A 88 -13.22 4.36 -4.61
C LEU A 88 -13.73 3.12 -3.83
N PRO A 89 -13.45 2.95 -2.52
CA PRO A 89 -13.88 1.76 -1.79
C PRO A 89 -15.40 1.50 -1.83
N PRO A 90 -16.30 2.47 -1.57
CA PRO A 90 -17.73 2.20 -1.62
C PRO A 90 -18.25 1.86 -3.02
N LEU A 91 -17.57 2.31 -4.09
CA LEU A 91 -17.91 1.92 -5.47
C LEU A 91 -17.49 0.47 -5.78
N LEU A 92 -16.45 -0.02 -5.10
CA LEU A 92 -15.87 -1.34 -5.30
C LEU A 92 -16.41 -2.40 -4.33
N CYS A 93 -17.02 -2.03 -3.21
CA CYS A 93 -17.68 -2.95 -2.28
C CYS A 93 -19.23 -2.78 -2.21
N PRO A 94 -19.98 -2.68 -3.32
CA PRO A 94 -21.43 -2.58 -3.29
C PRO A 94 -22.08 -3.93 -2.99
N ASN A 95 -23.31 -3.83 -2.49
CA ASN A 95 -24.20 -4.93 -2.13
C ASN A 95 -24.23 -6.03 -3.22
N PRO A 96 -24.13 -7.33 -2.88
CA PRO A 96 -24.11 -8.45 -3.83
C PRO A 96 -25.30 -8.52 -4.82
N SER A 97 -26.34 -7.73 -4.59
CA SER A 97 -27.53 -7.63 -5.45
C SER A 97 -27.37 -6.70 -6.66
N ALA A 98 -26.30 -5.90 -6.73
CA ALA A 98 -26.06 -4.99 -7.83
C ALA A 98 -25.30 -5.72 -8.96
N GLY A 99 -26.05 -6.25 -9.94
CA GLY A 99 -25.50 -6.74 -11.21
C GLY A 99 -24.82 -5.60 -11.96
N GLY A 100 -23.55 -5.35 -11.64
CA GLY A 100 -22.72 -4.32 -12.25
C GLY A 100 -21.90 -4.85 -13.42
N ASP A 101 -21.55 -3.96 -14.33
CA ASP A 101 -20.60 -4.21 -15.42
C ASP A 101 -19.21 -4.56 -14.87
N ALA A 102 -18.74 -5.79 -15.09
CA ALA A 102 -17.47 -6.29 -14.59
C ALA A 102 -16.27 -5.50 -15.15
N ALA A 103 -16.33 -5.06 -16.41
CA ALA A 103 -15.23 -4.34 -17.06
C ALA A 103 -15.00 -2.96 -16.42
N GLY A 104 -16.07 -2.21 -16.14
CA GLY A 104 -15.97 -0.93 -15.45
C GLY A 104 -15.49 -1.03 -14.00
N LEU A 105 -15.66 -2.19 -13.35
CA LEU A 105 -15.17 -2.42 -11.99
C LEU A 105 -13.66 -2.72 -11.97
N ASP A 106 -13.15 -3.44 -12.96
CA ASP A 106 -11.72 -3.68 -13.10
C ASP A 106 -10.96 -2.38 -13.33
N GLU A 107 -11.51 -1.48 -14.16
CA GLU A 107 -10.95 -0.15 -14.39
C GLU A 107 -10.87 0.68 -13.08
N LEU A 108 -11.88 0.57 -12.21
CA LEU A 108 -11.86 1.22 -10.88
C LEU A 108 -10.80 0.61 -9.95
N LEU A 109 -10.54 -0.71 -10.03
CA LEU A 109 -9.46 -1.36 -9.27
C LEU A 109 -8.08 -0.92 -9.76
N GLU A 110 -7.91 -0.69 -11.06
CA GLU A 110 -6.67 -0.10 -11.61
C GLU A 110 -6.46 1.33 -11.11
N ILE A 111 -7.50 2.16 -11.15
CA ILE A 111 -7.45 3.54 -10.62
C ILE A 111 -7.12 3.55 -9.12
N TYR A 112 -7.70 2.64 -8.34
CA TYR A 112 -7.43 2.54 -6.91
C TYR A 112 -5.97 2.13 -6.64
N GLY A 113 -5.47 1.11 -7.32
CA GLY A 113 -4.04 0.73 -7.24
C GLY A 113 -3.12 1.90 -7.56
N LEU A 114 -3.34 2.59 -8.69
CA LEU A 114 -2.55 3.75 -9.10
C LEU A 114 -2.60 4.88 -8.04
N THR A 115 -3.77 5.17 -7.50
CA THR A 115 -3.96 6.22 -6.48
C THR A 115 -3.18 5.88 -5.19
N LEU A 116 -3.16 4.60 -4.79
CA LEU A 116 -2.39 4.12 -3.65
C LEU A 116 -0.88 4.16 -3.90
N ASP A 117 -0.43 3.84 -5.11
CA ASP A 117 0.99 3.93 -5.49
C ASP A 117 1.47 5.38 -5.47
N CYS A 118 0.67 6.31 -5.99
CA CYS A 118 0.95 7.74 -5.88
C CYS A 118 0.99 8.22 -4.43
N LEU A 119 0.05 7.79 -3.57
CA LEU A 119 0.06 8.12 -2.15
C LEU A 119 1.31 7.56 -1.44
N ALA A 120 1.67 6.30 -1.74
CA ALA A 120 2.88 5.67 -1.21
C ALA A 120 4.14 6.45 -1.59
N ALA A 121 4.23 6.93 -2.84
CA ALA A 121 5.37 7.72 -3.31
C ALA A 121 5.58 9.01 -2.51
N ILE A 122 4.51 9.69 -2.09
CA ILE A 122 4.61 10.93 -1.28
C ILE A 122 4.51 10.70 0.23
N SER A 123 4.32 9.47 0.69
CA SER A 123 4.05 9.16 2.10
C SER A 123 5.10 9.71 3.08
N THR A 124 6.37 9.70 2.69
CA THR A 124 7.49 10.23 3.49
C THR A 124 7.46 11.75 3.67
N CYS A 125 6.68 12.46 2.85
CA CYS A 125 6.45 13.89 2.94
C CYS A 125 5.25 14.25 3.84
N LEU A 126 4.49 13.25 4.31
CA LEU A 126 3.27 13.45 5.08
C LEU A 126 3.54 13.24 6.57
N ALA A 127 2.87 14.04 7.40
CA ALA A 127 2.80 13.75 8.83
C ALA A 127 1.79 12.62 9.07
N GLY A 128 2.14 11.65 9.91
CA GLY A 128 1.24 10.56 10.27
C GLY A 128 1.97 9.31 10.71
N LYS A 129 1.18 8.27 10.98
CA LYS A 129 1.69 6.94 11.33
C LYS A 129 2.42 6.33 10.12
N PRO A 130 3.55 5.63 10.33
CA PRO A 130 4.35 5.07 9.23
C PRO A 130 3.61 3.99 8.41
N TYR A 131 2.54 3.41 8.97
CA TYR A 131 1.69 2.40 8.32
C TYR A 131 0.34 2.97 7.82
N SER A 132 0.13 4.28 7.83
CA SER A 132 -1.13 4.90 7.40
C SER A 132 -1.52 4.54 5.95
N VAL A 133 -0.55 4.45 5.05
CA VAL A 133 -0.77 4.00 3.66
C VAL A 133 -1.09 2.50 3.61
N LEU A 134 -0.50 1.69 4.50
CA LEU A 134 -0.77 0.26 4.58
C LEU A 134 -2.22 -0.02 5.02
N LEU A 135 -2.78 0.83 5.89
CA LEU A 135 -4.21 0.76 6.23
C LEU A 135 -5.10 0.96 4.98
N GLN A 136 -4.73 1.87 4.09
CA GLN A 136 -5.46 2.07 2.83
C GLN A 136 -5.24 0.93 1.83
N ARG A 137 -4.05 0.30 1.82
CA ARG A 137 -3.79 -0.92 1.02
C ARG A 137 -4.58 -2.12 1.52
N GLY A 138 -4.76 -2.29 2.84
CA GLY A 138 -5.62 -3.34 3.39
C GLY A 138 -7.06 -3.26 2.89
N ARG A 139 -7.63 -2.06 2.84
CA ARG A 139 -8.97 -1.84 2.26
C ARG A 139 -9.03 -2.22 0.78
N PHE A 140 -7.98 -1.92 0.02
CA PHE A 140 -7.88 -2.30 -1.39
C PHE A 140 -7.77 -3.82 -1.58
N VAL A 141 -7.01 -4.51 -0.73
CA VAL A 141 -6.95 -5.98 -0.67
C VAL A 141 -8.34 -6.58 -0.48
N CYS A 142 -9.14 -6.05 0.45
CA CYS A 142 -10.53 -6.49 0.65
C CYS A 142 -11.42 -6.22 -0.57
N CYS A 143 -11.23 -5.09 -1.26
CA CYS A 143 -11.92 -4.81 -2.53
C CYS A 143 -11.57 -5.85 -3.61
N LEU A 144 -10.29 -6.20 -3.77
CA LEU A 144 -9.87 -7.22 -4.73
C LEU A 144 -10.48 -8.60 -4.41
N GLU A 145 -10.45 -9.01 -3.15
CA GLU A 145 -10.99 -10.31 -2.71
C GLU A 145 -12.50 -10.40 -2.96
N SER A 146 -13.27 -9.39 -2.54
CA SER A 146 -14.72 -9.35 -2.75
C SER A 146 -15.12 -9.34 -4.23
N ARG A 147 -14.23 -8.90 -5.12
CA ARG A 147 -14.42 -8.92 -6.58
C ARG A 147 -13.90 -10.16 -7.28
N GLY A 148 -13.34 -11.12 -6.55
CA GLY A 148 -12.86 -12.38 -7.12
C GLY A 148 -11.46 -12.30 -7.72
N HIS A 149 -10.73 -11.19 -7.53
CA HIS A 149 -9.34 -11.04 -7.96
C HIS A 149 -8.37 -11.71 -6.98
N TYR A 150 -8.60 -12.99 -6.66
CA TYR A 150 -7.94 -13.70 -5.56
C TYR A 150 -6.40 -13.72 -5.67
N ALA A 151 -5.85 -13.97 -6.86
CA ALA A 151 -4.40 -13.99 -7.05
C ALA A 151 -3.76 -12.62 -6.81
N ARG A 152 -4.40 -11.54 -7.27
CA ARG A 152 -3.93 -10.17 -7.05
C ARG A 152 -4.11 -9.75 -5.60
N ALA A 153 -5.23 -10.12 -4.97
CA ALA A 153 -5.50 -9.88 -3.56
C ALA A 153 -4.47 -10.58 -2.66
N GLU A 154 -4.13 -11.83 -2.95
CA GLU A 154 -3.10 -12.59 -2.22
C GLU A 154 -1.73 -11.90 -2.32
N ALA A 155 -1.30 -11.55 -3.53
CA ALA A 155 -0.01 -10.89 -3.75
C ALA A 155 0.08 -9.55 -3.02
N GLU A 156 -0.97 -8.72 -3.12
CA GLU A 156 -1.05 -7.42 -2.44
C GLU A 156 -1.11 -7.59 -0.91
N ALA A 157 -1.82 -8.61 -0.40
CA ALA A 157 -1.88 -8.90 1.03
C ALA A 157 -0.52 -9.32 1.59
N ALA A 158 0.19 -10.19 0.87
CA ALA A 158 1.53 -10.62 1.25
C ALA A 158 2.53 -9.45 1.25
N ALA A 159 2.51 -8.61 0.22
CA ALA A 159 3.34 -7.41 0.14
C ALA A 159 3.01 -6.41 1.26
N THR A 160 1.73 -6.23 1.58
CA THR A 160 1.28 -5.32 2.65
C THR A 160 1.70 -5.83 4.03
N LEU A 161 1.62 -7.14 4.29
CA LEU A 161 2.12 -7.74 5.53
C LEU A 161 3.63 -7.57 5.67
N ASP A 162 4.40 -7.78 4.60
CA ASP A 162 5.85 -7.60 4.66
C ASP A 162 6.25 -6.13 4.88
N ALA A 163 5.55 -5.21 4.22
CA ALA A 163 5.74 -3.78 4.45
C ALA A 163 5.36 -3.37 5.89
N LEU A 164 4.28 -3.94 6.43
CA LEU A 164 3.84 -3.71 7.81
C LEU A 164 4.89 -4.19 8.80
N ARG A 165 5.42 -5.40 8.60
CA ARG A 165 6.55 -5.95 9.36
C ARG A 165 7.74 -5.00 9.37
N CYS A 166 8.13 -4.49 8.20
CA CYS A 166 9.23 -3.55 8.07
C CYS A 166 8.96 -2.23 8.81
N ALA A 167 7.73 -1.71 8.73
CA ALA A 167 7.33 -0.47 9.39
C ALA A 167 7.28 -0.58 10.92
N LEU A 168 6.98 -1.78 11.44
CA LEU A 168 6.88 -2.05 12.88
C LEU A 168 8.20 -2.53 13.51
N SER A 169 9.16 -2.94 12.69
CA SER A 169 10.46 -3.45 13.19
C SER A 169 11.38 -2.30 13.59
N PRO A 170 12.03 -2.35 14.76
CA PRO A 170 12.97 -1.32 15.15
C PRO A 170 14.20 -1.31 14.23
N PRO A 171 14.82 -0.14 13.96
CA PRO A 171 15.96 -0.01 13.05
C PRO A 171 17.21 -0.81 13.49
N THR A 172 17.27 -1.26 14.74
CA THR A 172 18.36 -2.09 15.29
C THR A 172 18.15 -3.60 15.13
N ALA A 173 16.97 -4.05 14.66
CA ALA A 173 16.67 -5.47 14.44
C ALA A 173 17.22 -6.04 13.10
N ALA A 174 18.08 -5.30 12.41
CA ALA A 174 18.67 -5.66 11.12
C ALA A 174 19.77 -6.74 11.20
N LYS A 175 19.62 -7.75 12.08
CA LYS A 175 20.37 -9.01 11.95
C LYS A 175 19.38 -10.14 11.69
N PRO A 176 19.37 -10.73 10.48
CA PRO A 176 18.68 -12.00 10.31
C PRO A 176 19.37 -13.01 11.21
N SER A 177 18.63 -13.56 12.16
CA SER A 177 19.05 -14.75 12.90
C SER A 177 19.27 -15.86 11.87
N ARG A 178 20.53 -16.11 11.51
CA ARG A 178 20.94 -17.31 10.78
C ARG A 178 20.86 -18.48 11.75
N GLY A 179 19.67 -19.06 11.88
CA GLY A 179 19.46 -20.21 12.74
C GLY A 179 18.11 -20.86 12.47
N ALA A 180 18.17 -22.03 11.82
CA ALA A 180 17.06 -22.90 11.42
C ALA A 180 16.08 -22.31 10.39
N ALA A 181 15.48 -23.19 9.57
CA ALA A 181 14.47 -22.90 8.57
C ALA A 181 13.13 -22.46 9.21
N SER A 182 13.19 -21.51 10.13
CA SER A 182 12.03 -20.89 10.77
C SER A 182 11.55 -19.78 9.86
N VAL A 183 10.31 -19.92 9.37
CA VAL A 183 9.60 -18.86 8.65
C VAL A 183 9.71 -17.59 9.48
N ALA A 184 10.32 -16.54 8.92
CA ALA A 184 10.49 -15.28 9.64
C ALA A 184 9.11 -14.79 10.10
N PRO A 185 8.94 -14.40 11.37
CA PRO A 185 7.67 -13.91 11.86
C PRO A 185 7.23 -12.70 11.02
N LEU A 186 6.01 -12.79 10.50
CA LEU A 186 5.40 -11.82 9.60
C LEU A 186 4.91 -10.57 10.36
N LEU A 187 4.76 -10.67 11.68
CA LEU A 187 4.53 -9.53 12.57
C LEU A 187 5.54 -9.59 13.73
N PRO A 188 6.15 -8.48 14.15
CA PRO A 188 6.92 -8.46 15.38
C PRO A 188 6.02 -8.69 16.60
N GLU A 189 6.61 -9.03 17.74
CA GLU A 189 5.87 -9.06 19.01
C GLU A 189 5.34 -7.65 19.34
N PRO A 190 4.10 -7.49 19.84
CA PRO A 190 3.53 -6.17 20.10
C PRO A 190 4.37 -5.34 21.07
N GLY A 191 5.03 -5.98 22.05
CA GLY A 191 5.93 -5.28 22.98
C GLY A 191 7.19 -4.69 22.33
N ILE A 192 7.58 -5.19 21.16
CA ILE A 192 8.74 -4.72 20.38
C ILE A 192 8.33 -3.60 19.42
N ALA A 193 7.07 -3.57 18.98
CA ALA A 193 6.53 -2.57 18.05
C ALA A 193 6.28 -1.18 18.67
N GLY A 194 6.66 -0.96 19.93
CA GLY A 194 6.50 0.32 20.62
C GLY A 194 5.03 0.75 20.71
N GLU A 195 4.75 2.03 20.48
CA GLU A 195 3.38 2.57 20.51
C GLU A 195 2.45 1.91 19.48
N ALA A 196 2.99 1.45 18.34
CA ALA A 196 2.21 0.76 17.32
C ALA A 196 1.72 -0.62 17.78
N GLY A 197 2.38 -1.24 18.76
CA GLY A 197 1.96 -2.50 19.38
C GLY A 197 0.74 -2.39 20.29
N ALA A 198 0.29 -1.17 20.58
CA ALA A 198 -0.95 -0.89 21.28
C ALA A 198 -2.02 -0.27 20.37
N ASP A 199 -1.72 -0.09 19.08
CA ASP A 199 -2.64 0.54 18.14
C ASP A 199 -3.62 -0.50 17.55
N PRO A 200 -4.93 -0.36 17.83
CA PRO A 200 -5.93 -1.30 17.30
C PRO A 200 -6.02 -1.30 15.77
N GLU A 201 -5.62 -0.23 15.09
CA GLU A 201 -5.62 -0.18 13.62
C GLU A 201 -4.61 -1.17 13.02
N VAL A 202 -3.47 -1.38 13.69
CA VAL A 202 -2.43 -2.33 13.25
C VAL A 202 -2.93 -3.76 13.40
N THR A 203 -3.50 -4.09 14.56
CA THR A 203 -4.12 -5.41 14.79
C THR A 203 -5.24 -5.66 13.80
N THR A 204 -6.13 -4.68 13.59
CA THR A 204 -7.25 -4.80 12.66
C THR A 204 -6.77 -5.07 11.23
N LEU A 205 -5.80 -4.29 10.74
CA LEU A 205 -5.20 -4.50 9.43
C LEU A 205 -4.63 -5.90 9.28
N ALA A 206 -3.85 -6.37 10.25
CA ALA A 206 -3.20 -7.66 10.18
C ALA A 206 -4.22 -8.83 10.20
N VAL A 207 -5.30 -8.69 10.97
CA VAL A 207 -6.44 -9.62 10.96
C VAL A 207 -7.13 -9.62 9.61
N GLU A 208 -7.48 -8.45 9.06
CA GLU A 208 -8.15 -8.32 7.76
C GLU A 208 -7.32 -8.95 6.63
N LEU A 209 -6.01 -8.70 6.60
CA LEU A 209 -5.11 -9.32 5.61
C LEU A 209 -5.05 -10.85 5.77
N THR A 210 -5.04 -11.35 6.99
CA THR A 210 -5.03 -12.81 7.25
C THR A 210 -6.34 -13.47 6.84
N VAL A 211 -7.48 -12.85 7.13
CA VAL A 211 -8.81 -13.29 6.67
C VAL A 211 -8.89 -13.27 5.16
N CYS A 212 -8.38 -12.22 4.51
CA CYS A 212 -8.34 -12.12 3.06
C CYS A 212 -7.50 -13.26 2.45
N LEU A 213 -6.32 -13.57 2.99
CA LEU A 213 -5.49 -14.68 2.52
C LEU A 213 -6.23 -16.02 2.65
N ALA A 214 -6.93 -16.25 3.76
CA ALA A 214 -7.77 -17.43 3.95
C ALA A 214 -8.90 -17.51 2.92
N ASN A 215 -9.57 -16.39 2.65
CA ASN A 215 -10.62 -16.28 1.64
C ASN A 215 -10.07 -16.53 0.23
N CYS A 216 -8.90 -15.98 -0.11
CA CYS A 216 -8.26 -16.18 -1.41
C CYS A 216 -7.89 -17.65 -1.63
N ALA A 217 -7.30 -18.32 -0.62
CA ALA A 217 -7.00 -19.74 -0.71
C ALA A 217 -8.27 -20.59 -0.88
N SER A 218 -9.28 -20.34 -0.05
CA SER A 218 -10.55 -21.08 -0.04
C SER A 218 -11.38 -20.85 -1.31
N LYS A 219 -11.73 -19.59 -1.61
CA LYS A 219 -12.58 -19.22 -2.75
C LYS A 219 -11.84 -19.37 -4.08
N GLY A 220 -10.52 -19.19 -4.09
CA GLY A 220 -9.64 -19.48 -5.22
C GLY A 220 -9.40 -20.98 -5.45
N LYS A 221 -9.92 -21.86 -4.58
CA LYS A 221 -9.81 -23.32 -4.66
C LYS A 221 -8.35 -23.81 -4.75
N VAL A 222 -7.46 -23.15 -4.01
CA VAL A 222 -6.06 -23.53 -3.92
C VAL A 222 -5.95 -24.88 -3.23
N LYS A 223 -5.20 -25.82 -3.82
CA LYS A 223 -5.03 -27.19 -3.29
C LYS A 223 -3.74 -27.38 -2.50
N GLU A 224 -2.89 -26.36 -2.48
CA GLU A 224 -1.59 -26.43 -1.84
C GLU A 224 -1.74 -26.24 -0.33
N ASP A 225 -1.38 -27.27 0.44
CA ASP A 225 -1.41 -27.25 1.91
C ASP A 225 -0.57 -26.10 2.49
N ALA A 226 0.52 -25.74 1.80
CA ALA A 226 1.41 -24.65 2.20
C ALA A 226 0.69 -23.30 2.36
N CYS A 227 -0.36 -23.04 1.56
CA CYS A 227 -1.14 -21.81 1.68
C CYS A 227 -1.98 -21.79 2.97
N TYR A 228 -2.59 -22.91 3.33
CA TYR A 228 -3.37 -23.03 4.57
C TYR A 228 -2.47 -23.06 5.82
N GLU A 229 -1.31 -23.71 5.75
CA GLU A 229 -0.32 -23.66 6.83
C GLU A 229 0.23 -22.24 7.05
N ARG A 230 0.42 -21.46 5.98
CA ARG A 230 0.79 -20.04 6.10
C ARG A 230 -0.28 -19.24 6.85
N VAL A 231 -1.56 -19.43 6.51
CA VAL A 231 -2.68 -18.77 7.20
C VAL A 231 -2.74 -19.19 8.66
N ARG A 232 -2.59 -20.48 8.96
CA ARG A 232 -2.56 -20.99 10.34
C ARG A 232 -1.44 -20.35 11.16
N ASN A 233 -0.23 -20.29 10.59
CA ASN A 233 0.92 -19.64 11.24
C ASN A 233 0.70 -18.15 11.48
N LEU A 234 -0.02 -17.45 10.58
CA LEU A 234 -0.40 -16.06 10.78
C LEU A 234 -1.38 -15.88 11.94
N VAL A 235 -2.37 -16.76 12.06
CA VAL A 235 -3.33 -16.73 13.18
C VAL A 235 -2.62 -16.92 14.52
N GLU A 236 -1.67 -17.85 14.62
CA GLU A 236 -0.88 -18.03 15.84
C GLU A 236 -0.04 -16.78 16.18
N GLN A 237 0.56 -16.14 15.16
CA GLN A 237 1.32 -14.89 15.35
C GLN A 237 0.45 -13.69 15.71
N LEU A 238 -0.83 -13.69 15.35
CA LEU A 238 -1.77 -12.63 15.71
C LEU A 238 -2.26 -12.75 17.15
N ARG A 239 -2.21 -13.92 17.76
CA ARG A 239 -2.73 -14.16 19.11
C ARG A 239 -2.24 -13.15 20.16
N PRO A 240 -0.95 -12.75 20.22
CA PRO A 240 -0.48 -11.73 21.16
C PRO A 240 -1.03 -10.32 20.90
N TRP A 241 -1.51 -10.05 19.69
CA TRP A 241 -2.06 -8.76 19.25
C TRP A 241 -3.56 -8.61 19.59
N LEU A 242 -4.28 -9.71 19.83
CA LEU A 242 -5.73 -9.77 20.08
C LEU A 242 -6.11 -9.56 21.56
N ARG A 243 -5.42 -8.68 22.27
CA ARG A 243 -5.61 -8.46 23.72
C ARG A 243 -7.02 -8.01 24.09
#